data_AF-A0A967IA47-F1
#
_entry.id   AF-A0A967IA47-F1
#
_cell.length_a   1.000
_cell.length_b   1.000
_cell.length_c   1.000
_cell.angle_alpha   90.00
_cell.angle_beta   90.00
_cell.angle_gamma   90.00
#
_symmetry.space_group_name_H-M   'P 1'
#
loop_
_entity.id
_entity.type
_entity.pdbx_description
1 polymer ?
#
loop_
_entity_poly.entity_id
_entity_poly.type
_entity_poly.pdbx_seq_one_letter_code
_entity_poly.pdbx_strand_id
1 'polypeptide(L)' 'MAELLWSPSKERIDNALLTDFRHTVEREHGRTLADYDALWEWSVSDPGAFWRSVWDF' A
#
# COMPACT_ATOMS: atom_id res chain seq x y z
N MET A 1 -24.01 2.87 -14.40
CA MET A 1 -23.13 1.88 -13.75
C MET A 1 -21.95 1.67 -14.67
N ALA A 2 -20.73 1.98 -14.23
CA ALA A 2 -19.55 1.67 -15.03
C ALA A 2 -19.29 0.15 -14.96
N GLU A 3 -19.02 -0.46 -16.11
CA GLU A 3 -18.66 -1.88 -16.19
C GLU A 3 -17.20 -2.05 -15.76
N LEU A 4 -16.93 -3.00 -14.86
CA LEU A 4 -15.57 -3.32 -14.43
C LEU A 4 -14.85 -4.08 -15.55
N LEU A 5 -14.00 -3.37 -16.28
CA LEU A 5 -13.29 -3.92 -17.43
C LEU A 5 -12.19 -4.91 -17.05
N TRP A 6 -11.62 -4.78 -15.86
CA TRP A 6 -10.50 -5.59 -15.42
C TRP A 6 -10.32 -5.56 -13.90
N SER A 7 -9.81 -6.65 -13.34
CA SER A 7 -9.35 -6.74 -11.94
C SER A 7 -8.14 -7.68 -11.86
N PRO A 8 -7.12 -7.38 -11.03
CA PRO A 8 -5.98 -8.28 -10.86
C PRO A 8 -6.40 -9.58 -10.16
N SER A 9 -5.70 -10.67 -10.47
CA SER A 9 -5.85 -11.91 -9.70
C SER A 9 -5.30 -11.73 -8.29
N LYS A 10 -5.79 -12.55 -7.34
CA LYS A 10 -5.25 -12.60 -5.98
C LYS A 10 -3.75 -12.85 -5.95
N GLU A 11 -3.26 -13.81 -6.74
CA GLU A 11 -1.83 -14.10 -6.86
C GLU A 11 -1.02 -12.86 -7.31
N ARG A 12 -1.56 -12.04 -8.22
CA ARG A 12 -0.90 -10.82 -8.65
C ARG A 12 -0.88 -9.76 -7.55
N ILE A 13 -1.93 -9.69 -6.74
CA ILE A 13 -1.98 -8.80 -5.56
C ILE A 13 -0.97 -9.27 -4.52
N ASP A 14 -0.99 -10.55 -4.18
CA ASP A 14 -0.15 -11.13 -3.13
C ASP A 14 1.35 -11.02 -3.46
N ASN A 15 1.73 -11.10 -4.75
CA ASN A 15 3.13 -10.97 -5.20
C ASN A 15 3.53 -9.55 -5.66
N ALA A 16 2.69 -8.53 -5.44
CA ALA A 16 3.03 -7.17 -5.82
C ALA A 16 4.01 -6.54 -4.81
N LEU A 17 5.06 -5.87 -5.31
CA LEU A 17 5.98 -5.07 -4.47
C LEU A 17 5.23 -4.07 -3.57
N LEU A 18 4.11 -3.54 -4.05
CA LEU A 18 3.27 -2.62 -3.29
C LEU A 18 2.61 -3.29 -2.07
N THR A 19 2.27 -4.58 -2.17
CA THR A 19 1.72 -5.37 -1.06
C THR A 19 2.80 -5.61 0.00
N ASP A 20 4.01 -5.98 -0.42
CA ASP A 20 5.16 -6.17 0.47
C ASP A 20 5.57 -4.85 1.16
N PHE A 21 5.56 -3.75 0.41
CA PHE A 21 5.82 -2.42 0.93
C PHE A 21 4.78 -2.03 1.99
N ARG A 22 3.48 -2.20 1.70
CA ARG A 22 2.38 -1.94 2.66
C ARG A 22 2.61 -2.70 3.97
N HIS A 23 2.90 -3.99 3.90
CA HIS A 23 3.17 -4.81 5.08
C HIS A 23 4.44 -4.41 5.84
N THR A 24 5.47 -3.93 5.13
CA THR A 24 6.69 -3.40 5.77
C THR A 24 6.38 -2.13 6.55
N VAL A 25 5.65 -1.19 5.94
CA VAL A 25 5.20 0.03 6.61
C VAL A 25 4.31 -0.26 7.82
N GLU A 26 3.36 -1.20 7.71
CA GLU A 26 2.51 -1.61 8.84
C GLU A 26 3.34 -2.04 10.05
N ARG A 27 4.37 -2.86 9.80
CA ARG A 27 5.28 -3.37 10.82
C ARG A 27 6.15 -2.28 11.45
N GLU A 28 6.67 -1.35 10.64
CA GLU A 28 7.59 -0.30 11.10
C GLU A 28 6.88 0.82 11.86
N HIS A 29 5.69 1.23 11.39
CA HIS A 29 4.96 2.37 11.94
C HIS A 29 3.88 1.95 12.95
N GLY A 30 3.67 0.65 13.15
CA GLY A 30 2.62 0.13 14.05
C GLY A 30 1.21 0.52 13.60
N ARG A 31 1.00 0.65 12.29
CA ARG A 31 -0.26 1.08 11.68
C ARG A 31 -0.94 -0.10 10.99
N THR A 32 -2.26 -0.06 10.94
CA THR A 32 -3.04 -0.97 10.09
C THR A 32 -3.32 -0.28 8.77
N LEU A 33 -2.78 -0.83 7.69
CA LEU A 33 -3.00 -0.41 6.31
C LEU A 33 -3.70 -1.56 5.61
N ALA A 34 -5.03 -1.67 5.78
CA ALA A 34 -5.80 -2.83 5.35
C ALA A 34 -5.81 -3.06 3.84
N ASP A 35 -5.69 -1.98 3.06
CA ASP A 35 -5.77 -1.97 1.61
C ASP A 35 -4.93 -0.83 1.01
N TYR A 36 -5.07 -0.66 -0.30
CA TYR A 36 -4.42 0.41 -1.03
C TYR A 36 -4.90 1.81 -0.60
N ASP A 37 -6.18 1.97 -0.30
CA ASP A 37 -6.76 3.27 0.06
C ASP A 37 -6.20 3.76 1.39
N ALA A 38 -6.06 2.86 2.37
CA ALA A 38 -5.40 3.16 3.64
C ALA A 38 -3.92 3.55 3.46
N LEU A 39 -3.18 2.86 2.57
CA LEU A 39 -1.80 3.22 2.26
C LEU A 39 -1.71 4.61 1.59
N TRP A 40 -2.63 4.89 0.66
CA TRP A 40 -2.70 6.18 -0.03
C TRP A 40 -3.04 7.32 0.94
N GLU A 41 -4.04 7.14 1.81
CA GLU A 41 -4.41 8.13 2.82
C GLU A 41 -3.22 8.48 3.72
N TRP A 42 -2.46 7.46 4.14
CA TRP A 42 -1.23 7.68 4.89
C TRP A 42 -0.17 8.45 4.08
N SER A 43 0.04 8.09 2.81
CA SER A 43 1.05 8.73 1.94
C SER A 43 0.83 10.24 1.78
N VAL A 44 -0.43 10.69 1.77
CA VAL A 44 -0.78 12.11 1.62
C VAL A 44 -0.88 12.82 2.96
N SER A 45 -1.23 12.11 4.03
CA SER A 45 -1.35 12.66 5.38
C SER A 45 0.01 12.87 6.05
N ASP A 46 1.00 12.01 5.77
CA ASP A 46 2.37 12.15 6.24
C ASP A 46 3.39 11.83 5.13
N PRO A 47 3.59 12.75 4.17
CA PRO A 47 4.52 12.53 3.06
C PRO A 47 5.97 12.34 3.51
N GLY A 48 6.37 12.92 4.64
CA GLY A 48 7.73 12.82 5.15
C GLY A 48 8.07 11.41 5.64
N ALA A 49 7.17 10.81 6.43
CA ALA A 49 7.30 9.41 6.84
C ALA A 49 7.18 8.47 5.64
N PHE A 50 6.24 8.73 4.73
CA PHE A 50 6.05 7.93 3.52
C PHE A 50 7.31 7.86 2.66
N TRP A 51 7.85 9.01 2.25
CA TRP A 51 9.03 9.03 1.38
C TRP A 51 10.28 8.48 2.04
N ARG A 52 10.38 8.56 3.38
CA ARG A 52 11.45 7.87 4.12
C ARG A 52 11.30 6.36 4.03
N SER A 53 10.12 5.81 4.30
CA SER A 53 9.88 4.37 4.16
C SER A 53 10.09 3.89 2.72
N VAL A 54 9.75 4.69 1.70
CA VAL A 54 10.06 4.36 0.29
C VAL A 54 11.57 4.30 0.04
N TRP A 55 12.37 5.14 0.70
CA TRP A 55 13.82 5.14 0.55
C TRP A 55 14.49 3.96 1.27
N ASP A 56 13.93 3.55 2.41
CA ASP A 56 14.47 2.47 3.24
C ASP A 56 14.07 1.06 2.76
N PHE A 57 13.01 0.96 1.95
CA PHE A 57 12.49 -0.28 1.35
C PHE A 57 13.22 -0.67 0.05
#